data_AF-A0A5C6TZC8-F1
#
_entry.id   AF-A0A5C6TZC8-F1
#
_cell.length_a   1.000
_cell.length_b   1.000
_cell.length_c   1.000
_cell.angle_alpha   90.00
_cell.angle_beta   90.00
_cell.angle_gamma   90.00
#
_symmetry.space_group_name_H-M   'P 1'
#
loop_
_entity.id
_entity.type
_entity.pdbx_description
1 polymer ?
#
loop_
_entity_poly.entity_id
_entity_poly.type
_entity_poly.pdbx_seq_one_letter_code
_entity_poly.pdbx_strand_id
1 'polypeptide(L)'
;MSDKPADAASTEPQPADAGPRTEPAKPVPVAAATPFKRMPYVPKRKRGWQAISVPLPLQFAMAVIIGVLIATAIAAAYVKWNARVTAEANARATQEEIERIARERQQQIEAEQQAVAERQRRAAEDERARIDKLREDQRLAEEARRAQLSEAERMEQAFAASYRKPPGCADAATLDCANHYIRARRAFEAQYARQRAASAPRITPTPWGWPRQGADLKNPSHRPGNGPSLDGATNGTNELRQREQRRW
;
A
#
# COMPACT_ATOMS: atom_id res chain seq x y z
N MET A 1 -2.99 17.15 -36.25
CA MET A 1 -4.10 17.13 -35.27
C MET A 1 -3.51 16.60 -33.99
N SER A 2 -3.29 17.49 -33.02
CA SER A 2 -2.55 17.24 -31.79
C SER A 2 -3.54 17.02 -30.66
N ASP A 3 -3.58 15.80 -30.13
CA ASP A 3 -4.34 15.50 -28.92
C ASP A 3 -3.38 15.56 -27.72
N LYS A 4 -3.55 16.62 -26.92
CA LYS A 4 -2.95 16.78 -25.60
C LYS A 4 -3.63 15.81 -24.62
N PRO A 5 -2.90 14.98 -23.87
CA PRO A 5 -3.48 14.33 -22.70
C PRO A 5 -3.71 15.38 -21.61
N ALA A 6 -4.93 15.40 -21.08
CA ALA A 6 -5.33 16.26 -19.99
C ALA A 6 -4.58 15.88 -18.71
N ASP A 7 -3.95 16.87 -18.09
CA ASP A 7 -3.35 16.79 -16.78
C ASP A 7 -4.40 16.36 -15.74
N ALA A 8 -4.21 15.18 -15.17
CA ALA A 8 -4.95 14.73 -14.00
C ALA A 8 -4.47 15.56 -12.79
N ALA A 9 -5.32 16.50 -12.36
CA ALA A 9 -5.08 17.30 -11.17
C ALA A 9 -4.85 16.41 -9.95
N SER A 10 -3.68 16.58 -9.33
CA SER A 10 -3.31 15.97 -8.06
C SER A 10 -4.34 16.38 -7.00
N THR A 11 -5.09 15.41 -6.49
CA THR A 11 -6.03 15.64 -5.38
C THR A 11 -5.21 15.72 -4.10
N GLU A 12 -4.85 16.94 -3.72
CA GLU A 12 -4.21 17.24 -2.45
C GLU A 12 -5.21 16.97 -1.31
N PRO A 13 -4.87 16.15 -0.31
CA PRO A 13 -5.75 15.91 0.82
C PRO A 13 -5.87 17.21 1.64
N GLN A 14 -7.08 17.76 1.70
CA GLN A 14 -7.42 18.88 2.59
C GLN A 14 -6.98 18.56 4.04
N PRO A 15 -6.20 19.42 4.70
CA PRO A 15 -5.99 19.30 6.13
C PRO A 15 -7.33 19.49 6.84
N ALA A 16 -7.69 18.52 7.68
CA ALA A 16 -8.91 18.56 8.48
C ALA A 16 -8.96 19.88 9.28
N ASP A 17 -10.04 20.62 9.06
CA ASP A 17 -10.42 21.79 9.83
C ASP A 17 -10.27 21.49 11.32
N ALA A 18 -9.40 22.26 11.98
CA ALA A 18 -9.21 22.23 13.40
C ALA A 18 -10.52 22.68 14.06
N GLY A 19 -11.30 21.69 14.51
CA GLY A 19 -12.51 21.91 15.29
C GLY A 19 -12.26 22.82 16.50
N PRO A 20 -13.29 23.55 16.96
CA PRO A 20 -13.13 24.60 17.96
C PRO A 20 -12.54 24.03 19.25
N ARG A 21 -11.35 24.54 19.57
CA ARG A 21 -10.65 24.36 20.85
C ARG A 21 -11.60 24.72 21.99
N THR A 22 -12.10 23.72 22.70
CA THR A 22 -12.85 23.93 23.94
C THR A 22 -11.86 24.42 25.00
N GLU A 23 -11.86 25.72 25.25
CA GLU A 23 -11.17 26.31 26.40
C GLU A 23 -11.70 25.69 27.70
N PRO A 24 -10.84 25.45 28.71
CA PRO A 24 -11.28 24.97 30.01
C PRO A 24 -12.15 26.03 30.69
N ALA A 25 -13.41 25.68 30.93
CA ALA A 25 -14.39 26.52 31.60
C ALA A 25 -13.84 27.00 32.96
N LYS A 26 -13.73 28.33 33.09
CA LYS A 26 -13.44 29.01 34.37
C LYS A 26 -14.43 28.52 35.44
N PRO A 27 -13.96 28.20 36.67
CA PRO A 27 -14.86 27.89 37.77
C PRO A 27 -15.70 29.13 38.10
N VAL A 28 -17.02 29.01 37.91
CA VAL A 28 -17.98 30.03 38.31
C VAL A 28 -17.97 30.10 39.85
N PRO A 29 -17.67 31.26 40.46
CA PRO A 29 -17.74 31.40 41.90
C PRO A 29 -19.21 31.26 42.34
N VAL A 30 -19.47 30.26 43.18
CA VAL A 30 -20.76 30.05 43.82
C VAL A 30 -21.03 31.24 44.74
N ALA A 31 -21.85 32.18 44.24
CA ALA A 31 -22.33 33.31 45.04
C ALA A 31 -23.12 32.77 46.23
N ALA A 32 -22.69 33.17 47.42
CA ALA A 32 -23.31 32.83 48.69
C ALA A 32 -24.82 33.09 48.65
N ALA A 33 -25.59 32.06 49.01
CA ALA A 33 -27.02 32.12 49.15
C ALA A 33 -27.40 33.26 50.10
N THR A 34 -28.06 34.28 49.56
CA THR A 34 -28.64 35.39 50.31
C THR A 34 -29.61 34.86 51.37
N PRO A 35 -29.62 35.41 52.59
CA PRO A 35 -30.45 34.93 53.67
C PRO A 35 -31.94 35.13 53.36
N PHE A 36 -32.73 34.10 53.66
CA PHE A 36 -34.16 34.00 53.49
C PHE A 36 -34.90 35.30 53.87
N LYS A 37 -35.40 35.99 52.84
CA LYS A 37 -36.36 37.09 52.96
C LYS A 37 -37.64 36.50 53.54
N ARG A 38 -37.90 36.74 54.83
CA ARG A 38 -39.12 36.31 55.54
C ARG A 38 -40.34 36.79 54.76
N MET A 39 -41.05 35.85 54.13
CA MET A 39 -42.32 36.15 53.49
C MET A 39 -43.33 36.60 54.56
N PRO A 40 -44.13 37.65 54.31
CA PRO A 40 -45.16 38.09 55.23
C PRO A 40 -46.18 36.98 55.44
N TYR A 41 -46.57 36.78 56.70
CA TYR A 41 -47.59 35.82 57.12
C TYR A 41 -48.89 36.10 56.36
N VAL A 42 -49.19 35.29 55.35
CA VAL A 42 -50.48 35.30 54.66
C VAL A 42 -51.47 34.62 55.61
N PRO A 43 -52.51 35.32 56.08
CA PRO A 43 -53.50 34.71 56.96
C PRO A 43 -54.15 33.55 56.22
N LYS A 44 -54.07 32.35 56.83
CA LYS A 44 -54.78 31.15 56.36
C LYS A 44 -56.27 31.43 56.36
N ARG A 45 -56.81 31.95 55.26
CA ARG A 45 -58.25 31.89 54.99
C ARG A 45 -58.61 30.41 54.96
N LYS A 46 -59.24 29.94 56.03
CA LYS A 46 -59.95 28.66 56.07
C LYS A 46 -61.07 28.79 55.04
N ARG A 47 -60.73 28.55 53.77
CA ARG A 47 -61.68 28.41 52.69
C ARG A 47 -62.38 27.10 52.99
N GLY A 48 -63.46 27.20 53.78
CA GLY A 48 -64.31 26.07 54.10
C GLY A 48 -64.73 25.48 52.77
N TRP A 49 -64.27 24.26 52.50
CA TRP A 49 -64.83 23.45 51.45
C TRP A 49 -66.25 23.13 51.93
N GLN A 50 -67.18 24.04 51.64
CA GLN A 50 -68.61 23.76 51.66
C GLN A 50 -68.74 22.48 50.84
N ALA A 51 -69.08 21.38 51.51
CA ALA A 51 -69.26 20.09 50.89
C ALA A 51 -70.39 20.25 49.88
N ILE A 52 -70.04 20.51 48.62
CA ILE A 52 -70.97 20.46 47.51
C ILE A 52 -71.51 19.04 47.59
N SER A 53 -72.78 18.90 47.98
CA SER A 53 -73.47 17.63 48.14
C SER A 53 -73.72 17.05 46.76
N VAL A 54 -72.64 16.55 46.16
CA VAL A 54 -72.66 15.84 44.90
C VAL A 54 -73.52 14.58 45.11
N PRO A 55 -74.54 14.33 44.26
CA PRO A 55 -75.40 13.16 44.42
C PRO A 55 -74.54 11.88 44.39
N LEU A 56 -74.85 10.94 45.28
CA LEU A 56 -74.16 9.66 45.46
C LEU A 56 -73.71 8.98 44.14
N PRO A 57 -74.54 8.84 43.07
CA PRO A 57 -74.10 8.24 41.81
C PRO A 57 -73.00 9.01 41.09
N LEU A 58 -72.99 10.35 41.18
CA LEU A 58 -71.97 11.18 40.53
C LEU A 58 -70.63 11.13 41.27
N GLN A 59 -70.63 10.87 42.58
CA GLN A 59 -69.40 10.62 43.34
C GLN A 59 -68.69 9.36 42.86
N PHE A 60 -69.45 8.27 42.61
CA PHE A 60 -68.89 7.04 42.07
C PHE A 60 -68.33 7.23 40.66
N ALA A 61 -69.04 7.94 39.77
CA ALA A 61 -68.57 8.22 38.42
C ALA A 61 -67.23 9.01 38.43
N MET A 62 -67.13 10.04 39.27
CA MET A 62 -65.91 10.83 39.41
C MET A 62 -64.76 10.02 40.01
N ALA A 63 -65.04 9.17 41.00
CA ALA A 63 -64.03 8.29 41.60
C ALA A 63 -63.44 7.31 40.57
N VAL A 64 -64.27 6.74 39.69
CA VAL A 64 -63.81 5.85 38.62
C VAL A 64 -62.93 6.59 37.62
N ILE A 65 -63.35 7.79 37.17
CA ILE A 65 -62.56 8.59 36.22
C ILE A 65 -61.20 8.95 36.82
N ILE A 66 -61.17 9.41 38.07
CA ILE A 66 -59.92 9.74 38.77
C ILE A 66 -59.04 8.49 38.92
N GLY A 67 -59.63 7.35 39.27
CA GLY A 67 -58.92 6.07 39.37
C GLY A 67 -58.24 5.68 38.05
N VAL A 68 -58.95 5.78 36.93
CA VAL A 68 -58.40 5.48 35.59
C VAL A 68 -57.28 6.44 35.24
N LEU A 69 -57.42 7.75 35.52
CA LEU A 69 -56.38 8.74 35.23
C LEU A 69 -55.11 8.48 36.05
N ILE A 70 -55.25 8.18 37.35
CA ILE A 70 -54.12 7.86 38.22
C ILE A 70 -53.43 6.57 37.76
N ALA A 71 -54.18 5.51 37.46
CA ALA A 71 -53.63 4.26 36.95
C ALA A 71 -52.85 4.48 35.66
N THR A 72 -53.39 5.28 34.75
CA THR A 72 -52.73 5.62 33.47
C THR A 72 -51.44 6.43 33.70
N ALA A 73 -51.45 7.40 34.61
CA ALA A 73 -50.28 8.20 34.93
C ALA A 73 -49.15 7.35 35.55
N ILE A 74 -49.49 6.43 36.45
CA ILE A 74 -48.53 5.48 37.04
C ILE A 74 -47.96 4.55 35.97
N ALA A 75 -48.80 4.01 35.08
CA ALA A 75 -48.36 3.17 33.98
C ALA A 75 -47.37 3.90 33.05
N ALA A 76 -47.68 5.15 32.68
CA ALA A 76 -46.78 5.95 31.85
C ALA A 76 -45.44 6.27 32.55
N ALA A 77 -45.48 6.59 33.85
CA ALA A 77 -44.27 6.81 34.64
C ALA A 77 -43.41 5.54 34.72
N TYR A 78 -44.05 4.37 34.90
CA TYR A 78 -43.37 3.08 34.92
C TYR A 78 -42.71 2.75 33.59
N VAL A 79 -43.42 2.92 32.45
CA VAL A 79 -42.85 2.69 31.11
C VAL A 79 -41.66 3.61 30.85
N LYS A 80 -41.75 4.90 31.21
CA LYS A 80 -40.66 5.85 31.06
C LYS A 80 -39.44 5.51 31.93
N TRP A 81 -39.67 5.06 33.16
CA TRP A 81 -38.59 4.57 34.03
C TRP A 81 -37.92 3.34 33.42
N ASN A 82 -38.71 2.35 33.01
CA ASN A 82 -38.18 1.11 32.45
C ASN A 82 -37.38 1.36 31.17
N ALA A 83 -37.87 2.26 30.30
CA ALA A 83 -37.16 2.65 29.08
C ALA A 83 -35.78 3.28 29.37
N ARG A 84 -35.65 4.07 30.44
CA ARG A 84 -34.36 4.64 30.86
C ARG A 84 -33.41 3.55 31.36
N VAL A 85 -33.90 2.64 32.21
CA VAL A 85 -33.09 1.53 32.74
C VAL A 85 -32.60 0.62 31.61
N THR A 86 -33.46 0.28 30.64
CA THR A 86 -33.06 -0.52 29.49
C THR A 86 -32.10 0.21 28.56
N ALA A 87 -32.26 1.53 28.40
CA ALA A 87 -31.35 2.34 27.59
C ALA A 87 -29.95 2.42 28.23
N GLU A 88 -29.86 2.55 29.55
CA GLU A 88 -28.59 2.54 30.27
C GLU A 88 -27.91 1.17 30.22
N ALA A 89 -28.67 0.08 30.35
CA ALA A 89 -28.13 -1.28 30.22
C ALA A 89 -27.61 -1.54 28.79
N ASN A 90 -28.37 -1.16 27.78
CA ASN A 90 -27.96 -1.29 26.37
C ASN A 90 -26.76 -0.40 26.05
N ALA A 91 -26.70 0.83 26.59
CA ALA A 91 -25.56 1.72 26.39
C ALA A 91 -24.27 1.10 26.94
N ARG A 92 -24.31 0.48 28.12
CA ARG A 92 -23.15 -0.22 28.71
C ARG A 92 -22.73 -1.43 27.86
N ALA A 93 -23.69 -2.23 27.42
CA ALA A 93 -23.41 -3.38 26.55
C ALA A 93 -22.74 -2.94 25.23
N THR A 94 -23.23 -1.86 24.61
CA THR A 94 -22.62 -1.34 23.38
C THR A 94 -21.23 -0.73 23.61
N GLN A 95 -20.97 -0.13 24.77
CA GLN A 95 -19.65 0.42 25.08
C GLN A 95 -18.59 -0.68 25.15
N GLU A 96 -18.89 -1.82 25.77
CA GLU A 96 -17.96 -2.95 25.85
C GLU A 96 -17.64 -3.53 24.45
N GLU A 97 -18.62 -3.63 23.57
CA GLU A 97 -18.42 -4.08 22.19
C GLU A 97 -17.59 -3.09 21.38
N ILE A 98 -17.87 -1.79 21.50
CA ILE A 98 -17.12 -0.73 20.82
C ILE A 98 -15.66 -0.74 21.28
N GLU A 99 -15.39 -0.91 22.58
CA GLU A 99 -14.03 -1.02 23.09
C GLU A 99 -13.28 -2.24 22.55
N ARG A 100 -13.95 -3.40 22.43
CA ARG A 100 -13.34 -4.58 21.81
C ARG A 100 -13.00 -4.34 20.34
N ILE A 101 -13.96 -3.82 19.57
CA ILE A 101 -13.75 -3.50 18.16
C ILE A 101 -12.65 -2.46 17.99
N ALA A 102 -12.60 -1.44 18.85
CA ALA A 102 -11.56 -0.42 18.82
C ALA A 102 -10.16 -1.03 19.04
N ARG A 103 -10.01 -1.95 20.01
CA ARG A 103 -8.73 -2.66 20.24
C ARG A 103 -8.33 -3.54 19.06
N GLU A 104 -9.28 -4.29 18.49
CA GLU A 104 -9.02 -5.12 17.31
C GLU A 104 -8.61 -4.29 16.11
N ARG A 105 -9.29 -3.16 15.86
CA ARG A 105 -8.93 -2.21 14.79
C ARG A 105 -7.55 -1.61 15.03
N GLN A 106 -7.23 -1.24 16.26
CA GLN A 106 -5.92 -0.71 16.60
C GLN A 106 -4.81 -1.73 16.28
N GLN A 107 -5.00 -2.99 16.66
CA GLN A 107 -4.07 -4.08 16.36
C GLN A 107 -3.94 -4.34 14.85
N GLN A 108 -5.05 -4.29 14.11
CA GLN A 108 -5.02 -4.43 12.65
C GLN A 108 -4.21 -3.31 12.00
N ILE A 109 -4.42 -2.06 12.43
CA ILE A 109 -3.68 -0.91 11.89
C ILE A 109 -2.18 -1.03 12.18
N GLU A 110 -1.80 -1.45 13.39
CA GLU A 110 -0.39 -1.67 13.75
C GLU A 110 0.24 -2.79 12.91
N ALA A 111 -0.47 -3.90 12.71
CA ALA A 111 0.00 -5.01 11.87
C ALA A 111 0.15 -4.60 10.40
N GLU A 112 -0.80 -3.84 9.87
CA GLU A 112 -0.73 -3.30 8.51
C GLU A 112 0.43 -2.32 8.36
N GLN A 113 0.66 -1.44 9.33
CA GLN A 113 1.81 -0.52 9.31
C GLN A 113 3.13 -1.27 9.31
N GLN A 114 3.27 -2.33 10.12
CA GLN A 114 4.46 -3.18 10.12
C GLN A 114 4.65 -3.89 8.78
N ALA A 115 3.58 -4.45 8.20
CA ALA A 115 3.64 -5.10 6.89
C ALA A 115 4.02 -4.13 5.77
N VAL A 116 3.52 -2.89 5.80
CA VAL A 116 3.90 -1.84 4.84
C VAL A 116 5.36 -1.43 5.02
N ALA A 117 5.82 -1.25 6.26
CA ALA A 117 7.22 -0.92 6.54
C ALA A 117 8.18 -2.03 6.08
N GLU A 118 7.81 -3.30 6.28
CA GLU A 118 8.60 -4.44 5.81
C GLU A 118 8.66 -4.50 4.28
N ARG A 119 7.54 -4.24 3.59
CA ARG A 119 7.50 -4.15 2.12
C ARG A 119 8.39 -3.02 1.60
N GLN A 120 8.38 -1.86 2.26
CA GLN A 120 9.24 -0.74 1.87
C GLN A 120 10.73 -1.08 2.05
N ARG A 121 11.09 -1.76 3.15
CA ARG A 121 12.47 -2.21 3.37
C ARG A 121 12.93 -3.19 2.29
N ARG A 122 12.11 -4.20 1.97
CA ARG A 122 12.42 -5.16 0.90
C ARG A 122 12.55 -4.48 -0.46
N ALA A 123 11.65 -3.56 -0.79
CA ALA A 123 11.73 -2.81 -2.04
C ALA A 123 13.02 -1.97 -2.14
N ALA A 124 13.44 -1.34 -1.03
CA ALA A 124 14.69 -0.58 -0.98
C ALA A 124 15.93 -1.47 -1.08
N GLU A 125 15.91 -2.67 -0.48
CA GLU A 125 16.98 -3.66 -0.59
C GLU A 125 17.10 -4.20 -2.02
N ASP A 126 15.98 -4.51 -2.66
CA ASP A 126 15.94 -4.95 -4.06
C ASP A 126 16.47 -3.87 -5.01
N GLU A 127 16.13 -2.59 -4.77
CA GLU A 127 16.65 -1.47 -5.56
C GLU A 127 18.17 -1.32 -5.40
N ARG A 128 18.69 -1.41 -4.17
CA ARG A 128 20.13 -1.40 -3.90
C ARG A 128 20.85 -2.56 -4.61
N ALA A 129 20.30 -3.77 -4.50
CA ALA A 129 20.87 -4.94 -5.17
C ALA A 129 20.88 -4.79 -6.70
N ARG A 130 19.86 -4.16 -7.29
CA ARG A 130 19.84 -3.84 -8.73
C ARG A 130 20.92 -2.84 -9.11
N ILE A 131 21.12 -1.79 -8.32
CA ILE A 131 22.16 -0.78 -8.56
C ILE A 131 23.54 -1.40 -8.45
N ASP A 132 23.78 -2.22 -7.42
CA ASP A 132 25.06 -2.90 -7.22
C ASP A 132 25.36 -3.85 -8.37
N LYS A 133 24.37 -4.63 -8.82
CA LYS A 133 24.52 -5.49 -10.00
C LYS A 133 24.86 -4.70 -11.26
N LEU A 134 24.17 -3.59 -11.52
CA LEU A 134 24.48 -2.72 -12.67
C LEU A 134 25.89 -2.15 -12.58
N ARG A 135 26.37 -1.85 -11.37
CA ARG A 135 27.72 -1.35 -11.14
C ARG A 135 28.78 -2.43 -11.39
N GLU A 136 28.52 -3.66 -10.94
CA GLU A 136 29.38 -4.81 -11.23
C GLU A 136 29.43 -5.13 -12.73
N ASP A 137 28.27 -5.13 -13.40
CA ASP A 137 28.18 -5.33 -14.85
C ASP A 137 28.97 -4.26 -15.62
N GLN A 138 28.90 -3.00 -15.19
CA GLN A 138 29.70 -1.92 -15.78
C GLN A 138 31.21 -2.14 -15.58
N ARG A 139 31.63 -2.58 -14.38
CA ARG A 139 33.05 -2.88 -14.12
C ARG A 139 33.54 -4.02 -15.01
N LEU A 140 32.76 -5.11 -15.12
CA LEU A 140 33.08 -6.24 -15.99
C LEU A 140 33.13 -5.84 -17.46
N ALA A 141 32.20 -4.99 -17.92
CA ALA A 141 32.20 -4.48 -19.28
C ALA A 141 33.41 -3.57 -19.58
N GLU A 142 33.82 -2.74 -18.62
CA GLU A 142 35.01 -1.90 -18.75
C GLU A 142 36.29 -2.73 -18.78
N GLU A 143 36.42 -3.73 -17.90
CA GLU A 143 37.53 -4.68 -17.89
C GLU A 143 37.59 -5.47 -19.21
N ALA A 144 36.46 -5.92 -19.72
CA ALA A 144 36.38 -6.59 -21.03
C ALA A 144 36.81 -5.66 -22.17
N ARG A 145 36.42 -4.37 -22.15
CA ARG A 145 36.89 -3.38 -23.14
C ARG A 145 38.39 -3.16 -23.05
N ARG A 146 38.96 -3.02 -21.86
CA ARG A 146 40.41 -2.88 -21.67
C ARG A 146 41.17 -4.12 -22.15
N ALA A 147 40.64 -5.32 -21.86
CA ALA A 147 41.20 -6.58 -22.36
C ALA A 147 41.17 -6.65 -23.89
N GLN A 148 40.07 -6.23 -24.53
CA GLN A 148 39.98 -6.16 -25.99
C GLN A 148 40.96 -5.16 -26.60
N LEU A 149 41.13 -3.98 -26.00
CA LEU A 149 42.09 -2.97 -26.48
C LEU A 149 43.53 -3.47 -26.37
N SER A 150 43.93 -3.97 -25.21
CA SER A 150 45.27 -4.57 -25.00
C SER A 150 45.53 -5.79 -25.89
N GLU A 151 44.48 -6.52 -26.29
CA GLU A 151 44.59 -7.59 -27.25
C GLU A 151 44.78 -7.08 -28.68
N ALA A 152 44.02 -6.07 -29.09
CA ALA A 152 44.17 -5.43 -30.39
C ALA A 152 45.59 -4.86 -30.57
N GLU A 153 46.14 -4.22 -29.54
CA GLU A 153 47.51 -3.72 -29.53
C GLU A 153 48.55 -4.85 -29.69
N ARG A 154 48.40 -5.95 -28.96
CA ARG A 154 49.30 -7.12 -29.09
C ARG A 154 49.21 -7.75 -30.48
N MET A 155 48.02 -7.85 -31.04
CA MET A 155 47.81 -8.35 -32.40
C MET A 155 48.48 -7.43 -33.43
N GLU A 156 48.34 -6.11 -33.27
CA GLU A 156 48.96 -5.13 -34.17
C GLU A 156 50.49 -5.17 -34.10
N GLN A 157 51.08 -5.25 -32.90
CA GLN A 157 52.52 -5.42 -32.72
C GLN A 157 53.02 -6.72 -33.36
N ALA A 158 52.31 -7.83 -33.16
CA ALA A 158 52.66 -9.11 -33.77
C ALA A 158 52.55 -9.07 -35.30
N PHE A 159 51.53 -8.39 -35.83
CA PHE A 159 51.38 -8.19 -37.26
C PHE A 159 52.54 -7.36 -37.82
N ALA A 160 52.87 -6.23 -37.19
CA ALA A 160 53.97 -5.35 -37.58
C ALA A 160 55.32 -6.08 -37.62
N ALA A 161 55.57 -6.99 -36.67
CA ALA A 161 56.77 -7.82 -36.65
C ALA A 161 56.79 -8.88 -37.77
N SER A 162 55.62 -9.42 -38.15
CA SER A 162 55.51 -10.50 -39.15
C SER A 162 55.43 -10.01 -40.60
N TYR A 163 54.89 -8.80 -40.82
CA TYR A 163 54.60 -8.28 -42.14
C TYR A 163 55.88 -7.86 -42.87
N ARG A 164 56.13 -8.44 -44.04
CA ARG A 164 57.21 -8.03 -44.94
C ARG A 164 56.64 -7.27 -46.13
N LYS A 165 57.09 -6.02 -46.29
CA LYS A 165 56.71 -5.18 -47.42
C LYS A 165 57.28 -5.76 -48.72
N PRO A 166 56.47 -5.97 -49.77
CA PRO A 166 56.98 -6.48 -51.04
C PRO A 166 57.94 -5.45 -51.69
N PRO A 167 58.99 -5.92 -52.39
CA PRO A 167 59.89 -5.04 -53.13
C PRO A 167 59.09 -4.30 -54.21
N GLY A 168 59.20 -2.97 -54.26
CA GLY A 168 58.40 -2.10 -55.14
C GLY A 168 57.30 -1.30 -54.44
N CYS A 169 56.96 -1.61 -53.18
CA CYS A 169 56.01 -0.83 -52.38
C CYS A 169 56.68 0.20 -51.46
N ALA A 170 57.95 0.55 -51.66
CA ALA A 170 58.77 1.33 -50.72
C ALA A 170 58.12 2.66 -50.33
N ASP A 171 57.70 3.45 -51.33
CA ASP A 171 57.11 4.77 -51.17
C ASP A 171 55.80 4.87 -51.96
N ALA A 172 54.85 5.64 -51.44
CA ALA A 172 53.55 5.98 -52.02
C ALA A 172 52.39 4.98 -51.85
N ALA A 173 51.27 5.56 -51.45
CA ALA A 173 49.95 4.99 -51.27
C ALA A 173 49.31 4.54 -52.60
N THR A 174 49.99 3.66 -53.34
CA THR A 174 49.40 3.00 -54.50
C THR A 174 48.36 1.99 -54.03
N LEU A 175 47.25 1.92 -54.76
CA LEU A 175 46.09 1.11 -54.40
C LEU A 175 46.45 -0.38 -54.33
N ASP A 176 47.42 -0.83 -55.13
CA ASP A 176 47.93 -2.20 -55.12
C ASP A 176 48.71 -2.56 -53.85
N CYS A 177 49.56 -1.65 -53.36
CA CYS A 177 50.27 -1.85 -52.09
C CYS A 177 49.30 -1.85 -50.90
N ALA A 178 48.28 -0.99 -50.91
CA ALA A 178 47.21 -0.98 -49.92
C ALA A 178 46.39 -2.28 -49.94
N ASN A 179 46.02 -2.78 -51.13
CA ASN A 179 45.34 -4.05 -51.30
C ASN A 179 46.17 -5.23 -50.78
N HIS A 180 47.48 -5.24 -51.05
CA HIS A 180 48.38 -6.27 -50.55
C HIS A 180 48.45 -6.24 -49.01
N TYR A 181 48.55 -5.06 -48.40
CA TYR A 181 48.54 -4.90 -46.95
C TYR A 181 47.23 -5.43 -46.34
N ILE A 182 46.07 -5.09 -46.90
CA ILE A 182 44.76 -5.57 -46.40
C ILE A 182 44.66 -7.11 -46.50
N ARG A 183 45.11 -7.70 -47.61
CA ARG A 183 45.12 -9.17 -47.78
C ARG A 183 46.03 -9.84 -46.76
N ALA A 184 47.24 -9.31 -46.57
CA ALA A 184 48.19 -9.82 -45.60
C ALA A 184 47.65 -9.71 -44.16
N ARG A 185 47.02 -8.58 -43.83
CA ARG A 185 46.40 -8.35 -42.51
C ARG A 185 45.25 -9.32 -42.24
N ARG A 186 44.32 -9.50 -43.18
CA ARG A 186 43.22 -10.48 -43.04
C ARG A 186 43.73 -11.92 -42.89
N ALA A 187 44.75 -12.29 -43.67
CA ALA A 187 45.37 -13.61 -43.56
C ALA A 187 46.05 -13.81 -42.19
N PHE A 188 46.74 -12.79 -41.68
CA PHE A 188 47.33 -12.81 -40.36
C PHE A 188 46.29 -12.90 -39.25
N GLU A 189 45.25 -12.06 -39.28
CA GLU A 189 44.15 -12.07 -38.29
C GLU A 189 43.49 -13.46 -38.22
N ALA A 190 43.25 -14.10 -39.38
CA ALA A 190 42.71 -15.45 -39.42
C ALA A 190 43.65 -16.51 -38.81
N GLN A 191 44.97 -16.38 -39.01
CA GLN A 191 45.96 -17.26 -38.39
C GLN A 191 46.09 -17.00 -36.88
N TYR A 192 46.11 -15.74 -36.47
CA TYR A 192 46.20 -15.31 -35.07
C TYR A 192 44.99 -15.79 -34.27
N ALA A 193 43.78 -15.68 -34.82
CA ALA A 193 42.57 -16.21 -34.20
C ALA A 193 42.63 -17.74 -34.01
N ARG A 194 43.14 -18.49 -35.00
CA ARG A 194 43.34 -19.95 -34.87
C ARG A 194 44.37 -20.30 -33.80
N GLN A 195 45.49 -19.57 -33.76
CA GLN A 195 46.52 -19.78 -32.73
C GLN A 195 45.97 -19.46 -31.33
N ARG A 196 45.21 -18.38 -31.18
CA ARG A 196 44.57 -18.00 -29.91
C ARG A 196 43.59 -19.07 -29.43
N ALA A 197 42.77 -19.61 -30.33
CA ALA A 197 41.86 -20.70 -30.03
C ALA A 197 42.59 -22.00 -29.67
N ALA A 198 43.74 -22.27 -30.29
CA ALA A 198 44.57 -23.43 -29.98
C ALA A 198 45.34 -23.30 -28.65
N SER A 199 45.72 -22.07 -28.27
CA SER A 199 46.40 -21.75 -27.00
C SER A 199 45.45 -21.54 -25.82
N ALA A 200 44.16 -21.40 -26.06
CA ALA A 200 43.17 -21.40 -24.99
C ALA A 200 43.29 -22.73 -24.24
N PRO A 201 43.34 -22.71 -22.89
CA PRO A 201 43.51 -23.92 -22.11
C PRO A 201 42.39 -24.90 -22.48
N ARG A 202 42.76 -26.04 -23.09
CA ARG A 202 41.82 -27.14 -23.26
C ARG A 202 41.43 -27.59 -21.87
N ILE A 203 40.24 -27.21 -21.42
CA ILE A 203 39.57 -27.89 -20.32
C ILE A 203 39.33 -29.30 -20.85
N THR A 204 40.26 -30.21 -20.58
CA THR A 204 40.09 -31.62 -20.90
C THR A 204 38.97 -32.12 -20.00
N PRO A 205 37.83 -32.58 -20.56
CA PRO A 205 36.84 -33.28 -19.75
C PRO A 205 37.54 -34.52 -19.18
N THR A 206 37.65 -34.58 -17.86
CA THR A 206 38.24 -35.74 -17.18
C THR A 206 37.41 -36.98 -17.53
N PRO A 207 38.03 -38.06 -18.03
CA PRO A 207 37.30 -39.20 -18.60
C PRO A 207 36.57 -40.06 -17.55
N TRP A 208 36.79 -39.83 -16.25
CA TRP A 208 36.14 -40.58 -15.17
C TRP A 208 35.84 -39.68 -13.99
N GLY A 209 34.84 -38.82 -14.14
CA GLY A 209 34.30 -38.02 -13.05
C GLY A 209 32.82 -37.85 -13.28
N TRP A 210 32.03 -38.79 -12.76
CA TRP A 210 30.60 -38.59 -12.57
C TRP A 210 30.36 -37.17 -12.04
N PRO A 211 29.34 -36.43 -12.52
CA PRO A 211 28.97 -35.18 -11.88
C PRO A 211 28.67 -35.53 -10.43
N ARG A 212 29.53 -35.09 -9.52
CA ARG A 212 29.27 -35.16 -8.09
C ARG A 212 28.03 -34.31 -7.89
N GLN A 213 26.88 -34.97 -7.85
CA GLN A 213 25.66 -34.44 -7.28
C GLN A 213 26.01 -34.09 -5.83
N GLY A 214 26.48 -32.86 -5.63
CA GLY A 214 26.39 -32.21 -4.34
C GLY A 214 24.91 -31.95 -4.07
N ALA A 215 24.22 -32.96 -3.53
CA ALA A 215 23.41 -32.75 -2.35
C ALA A 215 24.26 -31.93 -1.35
N ASP A 216 23.82 -30.87 -0.71
CA ASP A 216 22.49 -30.50 -0.27
C ASP A 216 22.37 -28.98 -0.27
N LEU A 217 21.58 -28.42 -1.17
CA LEU A 217 20.82 -27.20 -0.87
C LEU A 217 19.35 -27.59 -0.97
N LYS A 218 18.89 -28.18 0.13
CA LYS A 218 17.50 -28.22 0.54
C LYS A 218 16.96 -26.79 0.41
N ASN A 219 16.35 -26.49 -0.72
CA ASN A 219 15.58 -25.28 -0.96
C ASN A 219 14.11 -25.63 -0.66
N PRO A 220 13.60 -25.40 0.56
CA PRO A 220 12.18 -25.41 0.78
C PRO A 220 11.60 -24.08 0.29
N SER A 221 10.55 -24.18 -0.52
CA SER A 221 9.58 -23.11 -0.80
C SER A 221 9.84 -22.23 -2.03
N HIS A 222 10.02 -22.87 -3.20
CA HIS A 222 9.33 -22.36 -4.38
C HIS A 222 7.89 -22.89 -4.37
N ARG A 223 6.98 -22.10 -3.80
CA ARG A 223 5.57 -22.13 -4.21
C ARG A 223 5.56 -21.94 -5.73
N PRO A 224 4.83 -22.76 -6.50
CA PRO A 224 4.45 -22.36 -7.84
C PRO A 224 3.53 -21.15 -7.68
N GLY A 225 4.09 -19.97 -7.91
CA GLY A 225 3.29 -18.79 -8.23
C GLY A 225 2.53 -19.14 -9.50
N ASN A 226 1.21 -19.23 -9.36
CA ASN A 226 0.27 -19.16 -10.48
C ASN A 226 0.66 -17.97 -11.34
N GLY A 227 1.39 -18.23 -12.42
CA GLY A 227 1.54 -17.26 -13.50
C GLY A 227 0.14 -16.95 -14.03
N PRO A 228 -0.20 -15.68 -14.26
CA PRO A 228 -1.44 -15.34 -14.92
C PRO A 228 -1.43 -15.98 -16.32
N SER A 229 -2.35 -16.91 -16.51
CA SER A 229 -2.71 -17.45 -17.82
C SER A 229 -2.99 -16.28 -18.76
N LEU A 230 -2.19 -16.18 -19.82
CA LEU A 230 -2.37 -15.29 -20.96
C LEU A 230 -3.44 -15.86 -21.92
N ASP A 231 -4.55 -16.36 -21.37
CA ASP A 231 -5.76 -16.71 -22.12
C ASP A 231 -6.85 -15.67 -21.79
N GLY A 232 -6.62 -14.43 -22.26
CA GLY A 232 -7.47 -13.29 -21.93
C GLY A 232 -7.69 -12.33 -23.11
N ALA A 233 -7.61 -12.82 -24.34
CA ALA A 233 -7.87 -12.04 -25.55
C ALA A 233 -9.09 -12.57 -26.31
N THR A 234 -10.27 -12.59 -25.68
CA THR A 234 -11.57 -12.70 -26.42
C THR A 234 -12.81 -12.14 -25.68
N ASN A 235 -12.76 -11.70 -24.42
CA ASN A 235 -13.99 -11.27 -23.70
C ASN A 235 -14.43 -9.80 -23.92
N GLY A 236 -13.88 -9.09 -24.91
CA GLY A 236 -14.27 -7.70 -25.21
C GLY A 236 -15.61 -7.54 -25.93
N THR A 237 -16.20 -8.62 -26.47
CA THR A 237 -17.43 -8.54 -27.29
C THR A 237 -18.72 -8.90 -26.55
N ASN A 238 -18.68 -9.33 -25.29
CA ASN A 238 -19.89 -9.73 -24.55
C ASN A 238 -20.49 -8.63 -23.65
N GLU A 239 -19.75 -7.59 -23.25
CA GLU A 239 -20.32 -6.50 -22.43
C GLU A 239 -21.18 -5.51 -23.23
N LEU A 240 -20.88 -5.29 -24.51
CA LEU A 240 -21.76 -4.46 -25.36
C LEU A 240 -23.12 -5.12 -25.60
N ARG A 241 -23.19 -6.46 -25.65
CA ARG A 241 -24.44 -7.18 -25.86
C ARG A 241 -25.34 -7.21 -24.62
N GLN A 242 -24.77 -7.11 -23.41
CA GLN A 242 -25.55 -7.05 -22.16
C GLN A 242 -26.13 -5.65 -21.85
N ARG A 243 -25.58 -4.58 -22.43
CA ARG A 243 -26.13 -3.21 -22.27
C ARG A 243 -27.31 -2.92 -23.21
N GLU A 244 -27.51 -3.70 -24.27
CA GLU A 244 -28.66 -3.56 -25.17
C GLU A 244 -29.93 -4.28 -24.68
N GLN A 245 -29.81 -5.31 -23.84
CA GLN A 245 -30.97 -6.04 -23.31
C GLN A 245 -31.67 -5.37 -22.10
N ARG A 246 -31.10 -4.31 -21.51
CA ARG A 246 -31.74 -3.57 -20.39
C ARG A 246 -32.43 -2.26 -20.82
N ARG A 247 -32.65 -2.08 -22.13
CA ARG A 247 -33.20 -0.84 -22.68
C ARG A 247 -34.56 -1.01 -23.36
N TRP A 248 -35.21 -2.16 -23.16
CA TRP A 248 -36.59 -2.47 -23.54
C TRP A 248 -37.34 -2.99 -22.32
#